data_AF-F8IHD3-F1
#
_entry.id   AF-F8IHD3-F1
#
_cell.length_a   1.000
_cell.length_b   1.000
_cell.length_c   1.000
_cell.angle_alpha   90.00
_cell.angle_beta   90.00
_cell.angle_gamma   90.00
#
_symmetry.space_group_name_H-M   'P 1'
#
loop_
_entity.id
_entity.type
_entity.pdbx_description
1 polymer ?
#
loop_
_entity_poly.entity_id
_entity_poly.type
_entity_poly.pdbx_seq_one_letter_code
_entity_poly.pdbx_strand_id
1 'polypeptide(L)'
;MRDVTRVGDLYAFYEPLLTERQRQIVELYHFEDMSLGEIAEILSISRQAVHDQLRRVEDQLESYEAALHLRELARAERKAWEQMVSAWSEAAAYVPEEVRRRMDDAMRAMGATVSILLGGDADVRKPVE
;
A
#
# COMPACT_ATOMS: atom_id res chain seq x y z
N MET A 1 -6.58 -18.60 -8.79
CA MET A 1 -5.29 -18.10 -8.33
C MET A 1 -5.53 -16.65 -7.98
N ARG A 2 -5.82 -16.36 -6.70
CA ARG A 2 -6.07 -14.97 -6.26
C ARG A 2 -4.75 -14.23 -6.35
N ASP A 3 -4.80 -13.02 -6.89
CA ASP A 3 -3.63 -12.20 -7.21
C ASP A 3 -2.76 -12.00 -5.96
N VAL A 4 -1.54 -12.55 -5.99
CA VAL A 4 -0.49 -12.36 -4.96
C VAL A 4 -0.27 -10.86 -4.71
N THR A 5 -0.48 -10.04 -5.74
CA THR A 5 -0.43 -8.57 -5.69
C THR A 5 -1.50 -7.96 -4.78
N ARG A 6 -2.72 -8.51 -4.72
CA ARG A 6 -3.80 -7.93 -3.89
C ARG A 6 -3.57 -8.15 -2.40
N VAL A 7 -3.12 -9.33 -2.01
CA VAL A 7 -2.82 -9.62 -0.60
C VAL A 7 -1.66 -8.76 -0.13
N GLY A 8 -0.61 -8.61 -0.95
CA GLY A 8 0.51 -7.71 -0.66
C GLY A 8 0.08 -6.24 -0.53
N ASP A 9 -0.76 -5.75 -1.44
CA ASP A 9 -1.29 -4.39 -1.36
C ASP A 9 -2.07 -4.15 -0.06
N LEU A 10 -2.97 -5.05 0.31
CA LEU A 10 -3.77 -4.93 1.53
C LEU A 10 -2.90 -5.10 2.78
N TYR A 11 -1.90 -5.98 2.73
CA TYR A 11 -0.96 -6.18 3.83
C TYR A 11 -0.24 -4.88 4.19
N ALA A 12 0.22 -4.10 3.21
CA ALA A 12 0.89 -2.82 3.46
C ALA A 12 0.04 -1.82 4.27
N PHE A 13 -1.30 -1.89 4.17
CA PHE A 13 -2.19 -1.02 4.94
C PHE A 13 -2.61 -1.60 6.29
N TYR A 14 -2.65 -2.92 6.41
CA TYR A 14 -3.32 -3.61 7.53
C TYR A 14 -2.42 -4.55 8.32
N GLU A 15 -1.13 -4.69 7.96
CA GLU A 15 -0.12 -5.44 8.73
C GLU A 15 -0.19 -5.16 10.25
N PRO A 16 -0.30 -3.90 10.71
CA PRO A 16 -0.31 -3.61 12.14
C PRO A 16 -1.53 -4.18 12.88
N LEU A 17 -2.61 -4.51 12.15
CA LEU A 17 -3.84 -5.10 12.70
C LEU A 17 -3.77 -6.63 12.79
N LEU A 18 -2.77 -7.25 12.18
CA LEU A 18 -2.55 -8.68 12.24
C LEU A 18 -1.78 -9.06 13.51
N THR A 19 -1.95 -10.30 13.96
CA THR A 19 -1.11 -10.84 15.02
C THR A 19 0.30 -11.13 14.49
N GLU A 20 1.30 -11.12 15.37
CA GLU A 20 2.69 -11.44 15.02
C GLU A 20 2.82 -12.76 14.26
N ARG A 21 2.11 -13.80 14.73
CA ARG A 21 2.14 -15.12 14.10
C ARG A 21 1.52 -15.13 12.69
N GLN A 22 0.52 -14.28 12.45
CA GLN A 22 -0.09 -14.14 11.13
C GLN A 22 0.82 -13.39 10.17
N ARG A 23 1.44 -12.29 10.62
CA ARG A 23 2.45 -11.56 9.85
C ARG A 23 3.57 -12.48 9.43
N GLN A 24 4.16 -13.21 10.39
CA GLN A 24 5.25 -14.13 10.12
C GLN A 24 4.88 -15.18 9.05
N ILE A 25 3.67 -15.74 9.08
CA ILE A 25 3.22 -16.70 8.06
C ILE A 25 3.08 -16.04 6.68
N VAL A 26 2.49 -14.84 6.62
CA VAL A 26 2.33 -14.08 5.38
C VAL A 26 3.69 -13.70 4.82
N GLU A 27 4.63 -13.27 5.67
CA GLU A 27 5.94 -12.81 5.23
C GLU A 27 6.79 -13.93 4.65
N LEU A 28 6.86 -15.07 5.36
CA LEU A 28 7.58 -16.24 4.87
C LEU A 28 6.99 -16.73 3.53
N TYR A 29 5.67 -16.64 3.36
CA TYR A 29 5.02 -17.11 2.14
C TYR A 29 5.10 -16.12 0.96
N HIS A 30 4.87 -14.83 1.21
CA HIS A 30 4.73 -13.81 0.17
C HIS A 30 5.99 -12.99 -0.10
N PHE A 31 6.90 -12.84 0.87
CA PHE A 31 8.14 -12.06 0.71
C PHE A 31 9.40 -12.92 0.64
N GLU A 32 9.41 -14.08 1.30
CA GLU A 32 10.55 -15.02 1.27
C GLU A 32 10.36 -16.20 0.30
N ASP A 33 9.26 -16.23 -0.46
CA ASP A 33 8.92 -17.28 -1.43
C ASP A 33 8.98 -18.71 -0.87
N MET A 34 8.78 -18.89 0.44
CA MET A 34 8.84 -20.20 1.08
C MET A 34 7.59 -21.04 0.77
N SER A 35 7.79 -22.33 0.61
CA SER A 35 6.69 -23.27 0.45
C SER A 35 5.95 -23.50 1.78
N LEU A 36 4.67 -23.89 1.68
CA LEU A 36 3.86 -24.25 2.86
C LEU A 36 4.48 -25.36 3.72
N GLY A 37 5.34 -26.22 3.13
CA GLY A 37 6.05 -27.27 3.85
C GLY A 37 7.20 -26.71 4.68
N GLU A 38 8.02 -25.84 4.09
CA GLU A 38 9.14 -25.20 4.78
C GLU A 38 8.64 -24.29 5.92
N ILE A 39 7.56 -23.55 5.70
CA ILE A 39 6.92 -22.74 6.75
C ILE A 39 6.37 -23.61 7.88
N ALA A 40 5.77 -24.76 7.54
CA ALA A 40 5.25 -25.71 8.52
C ALA A 40 6.35 -26.28 9.42
N GLU A 41 7.51 -26.59 8.83
CA GLU A 41 8.70 -27.04 9.57
C GLU A 41 9.24 -25.95 10.50
N ILE A 42 9.44 -24.74 9.99
CA ILE A 42 9.96 -23.59 10.78
C ILE A 42 9.05 -23.27 11.97
N LEU A 43 7.73 -23.22 11.73
CA LEU A 43 6.75 -22.84 12.75
C LEU A 43 6.27 -24.03 13.59
N SER A 44 6.80 -25.24 13.33
CA SER A 44 6.43 -26.50 13.98
C SER A 44 4.91 -26.73 14.01
N ILE A 45 4.26 -26.52 12.86
CA ILE A 45 2.82 -26.74 12.65
C ILE A 45 2.58 -27.63 11.43
N SER A 46 1.33 -28.03 11.19
CA SER A 46 1.02 -28.79 9.99
C SER A 46 0.95 -27.88 8.76
N ARG A 47 1.26 -28.42 7.58
CA ARG A 47 1.07 -27.74 6.29
C ARG A 47 -0.38 -27.24 6.12
N GLN A 48 -1.34 -28.01 6.61
CA GLN A 48 -2.76 -27.61 6.60
C GLN A 48 -3.01 -26.38 7.48
N ALA A 49 -2.39 -26.32 8.65
CA ALA A 49 -2.51 -25.17 9.53
C ALA A 49 -1.92 -23.89 8.90
N VAL A 50 -0.79 -23.99 8.18
CA VAL A 50 -0.23 -22.85 7.43
C VAL A 50 -1.23 -22.35 6.38
N HIS A 51 -1.76 -23.27 5.56
CA HIS A 51 -2.75 -22.94 4.53
C HIS A 51 -4.00 -22.28 5.11
N ASP A 52 -4.55 -22.83 6.20
CA ASP A 52 -5.74 -22.29 6.85
C ASP A 52 -5.50 -20.91 7.48
N GLN A 53 -4.29 -20.67 8.00
CA GLN A 53 -3.90 -19.35 8.52
C GLN A 53 -3.78 -18.32 7.39
N LEU A 54 -3.12 -18.65 6.28
CA LEU A 54 -3.04 -17.76 5.11
C LEU A 54 -4.42 -17.35 4.63
N ARG A 55 -5.33 -18.32 4.43
CA ARG A 55 -6.71 -18.02 4.01
C ARG A 55 -7.45 -17.13 5.02
N ARG A 56 -7.27 -17.38 6.32
CA ARG A 56 -7.88 -16.56 7.37
C ARG A 56 -7.36 -15.12 7.35
N VAL A 57 -6.07 -14.92 7.08
CA VAL A 57 -5.49 -13.59 6.95
C VAL A 57 -6.03 -12.89 5.71
N GLU A 58 -6.12 -13.57 4.57
CA GLU A 58 -6.77 -13.01 3.36
C GLU A 58 -8.18 -12.51 3.67
N ASP A 59 -9.01 -13.35 4.31
CA ASP A 59 -10.39 -12.99 4.65
C ASP A 59 -10.46 -11.80 5.64
N GLN A 60 -9.50 -11.71 6.56
CA GLN A 60 -9.41 -10.58 7.50
C GLN A 60 -9.02 -9.28 6.79
N LEU A 61 -8.02 -9.31 5.91
CA LEU A 61 -7.56 -8.16 5.13
C LEU A 61 -8.70 -7.61 4.26
N GLU A 62 -9.45 -8.50 3.60
CA GLU A 62 -10.63 -8.10 2.82
C GLU A 62 -11.74 -7.50 3.69
N SER A 63 -11.96 -8.06 4.89
CA SER A 63 -12.93 -7.48 5.84
C SER A 63 -12.51 -6.11 6.34
N TYR A 64 -11.21 -5.87 6.54
CA TYR A 64 -10.69 -4.56 6.93
C TYR A 64 -10.85 -3.57 5.78
N GLU A 65 -10.54 -3.97 4.55
CA GLU A 65 -10.74 -3.12 3.38
C GLU A 65 -12.22 -2.78 3.15
N ALA A 66 -13.13 -3.72 3.37
CA ALA A 66 -14.56 -3.47 3.27
C ALA A 66 -15.09 -2.49 4.32
N ALA A 67 -14.39 -2.34 5.45
CA ALA A 67 -14.79 -1.44 6.53
C ALA A 67 -14.08 -0.08 6.49
N LEU A 68 -12.80 -0.06 6.09
CA LEU A 68 -11.92 1.11 6.19
C LEU A 68 -11.63 1.76 4.85
N HIS A 69 -11.71 1.01 3.74
CA HIS A 69 -11.48 1.50 2.38
C HIS A 69 -10.16 2.26 2.18
N LEU A 70 -9.10 1.92 2.95
CA LEU A 70 -7.86 2.69 2.93
C LEU A 70 -7.18 2.64 1.56
N ARG A 71 -7.22 1.48 0.90
CA ARG A 71 -6.63 1.32 -0.43
C ARG A 71 -7.40 2.15 -1.47
N GLU A 72 -8.72 2.13 -1.44
CA GLU A 72 -9.53 2.97 -2.35
C GLU A 72 -9.37 4.46 -2.07
N LEU A 73 -9.26 4.87 -0.81
CA LEU A 73 -8.98 6.25 -0.43
C LEU A 73 -7.61 6.72 -0.95
N ALA A 74 -6.57 5.89 -0.75
CA ALA A 74 -5.22 6.17 -1.26
C ALA A 74 -5.19 6.23 -2.79
N ARG A 75 -5.97 5.39 -3.47
CA ARG A 75 -6.10 5.43 -4.93
C ARG A 75 -6.81 6.70 -5.41
N ALA A 76 -7.88 7.10 -4.75
CA ALA A 76 -8.62 8.32 -5.08
C ALA A 76 -7.76 9.57 -4.87
N GLU A 77 -6.99 9.60 -3.78
CA GLU A 77 -6.05 10.67 -3.47
C GLU A 77 -4.97 10.80 -4.54
N ARG A 78 -4.26 9.71 -4.87
CA ARG A 78 -3.24 9.72 -5.93
C ARG A 78 -3.79 10.24 -7.26
N LYS A 79 -4.98 9.79 -7.64
CA LYS A 79 -5.62 10.24 -8.87
C LYS A 79 -5.95 11.74 -8.83
N ALA A 80 -6.45 12.23 -7.70
CA ALA A 80 -6.72 13.66 -7.53
C ALA A 80 -5.43 14.48 -7.58
N TRP A 81 -4.35 13.98 -6.97
CA TRP A 81 -3.03 14.59 -7.00
C TRP A 81 -2.46 14.67 -8.41
N GLU A 82 -2.47 13.55 -9.16
CA GLU A 82 -2.03 13.48 -10.55
C GLU A 82 -2.80 14.47 -11.44
N GLN A 83 -4.12 14.54 -11.28
CA GLN A 83 -4.95 15.50 -12.01
C GLN A 83 -4.58 16.95 -11.66
N MET A 84 -4.34 17.23 -10.39
CA MET A 84 -3.94 18.57 -9.93
C MET A 84 -2.58 18.98 -10.48
N VAL A 85 -1.59 18.08 -10.44
CA VAL A 85 -0.24 18.32 -11.00
C VAL A 85 -0.29 18.49 -12.51
N SER A 86 -1.08 17.67 -13.22
CA SER A 86 -1.27 17.80 -14.66
C SER A 86 -1.85 19.16 -15.03
N ALA A 87 -2.96 19.56 -14.39
CA ALA A 87 -3.59 20.85 -14.63
C ALA A 87 -2.66 22.02 -14.28
N TRP A 88 -1.89 21.89 -13.19
CA TRP A 88 -0.90 22.89 -12.81
C TRP A 88 0.23 23.01 -13.83
N SER A 89 0.74 21.89 -14.37
CA SER A 89 1.82 21.90 -15.36
C SER A 89 1.47 22.67 -16.64
N GLU A 90 0.22 22.55 -17.09
CA GLU A 90 -0.32 23.30 -18.23
C GLU A 90 -0.42 24.80 -17.92
N ALA A 91 -0.90 25.14 -16.71
CA ALA A 91 -1.05 26.52 -16.26
C ALA A 91 0.30 27.19 -15.93
N ALA A 92 1.27 26.44 -15.43
CA ALA A 92 2.59 26.92 -15.00
C ALA A 92 3.38 27.57 -16.14
N ALA A 93 3.08 27.21 -17.40
CA ALA A 93 3.63 27.83 -18.60
C ALA A 93 3.27 29.33 -18.73
N TYR A 94 2.16 29.76 -18.14
CA TYR A 94 1.65 31.14 -18.22
C TYR A 94 1.87 31.95 -16.94
N VAL A 95 2.48 31.34 -15.92
CA VAL A 95 2.63 31.94 -14.58
C VAL A 95 4.09 32.41 -14.38
N PRO A 96 4.29 33.62 -13.82
CA PRO A 96 5.63 34.11 -13.44
C PRO A 96 6.37 33.12 -12.56
N GLU A 97 7.68 32.98 -12.77
CA GLU A 97 8.52 31.98 -12.11
C GLU A 97 8.46 32.06 -10.57
N GLU A 98 8.32 33.26 -10.02
CA GLU A 98 8.19 33.47 -8.57
C GLU A 98 6.92 32.86 -7.97
N VAL A 99 5.78 33.02 -8.67
CA VAL A 99 4.50 32.41 -8.27
C VAL A 99 4.53 30.91 -8.51
N ARG A 100 5.20 30.46 -9.58
CA ARG A 100 5.37 29.05 -9.89
C ARG A 100 6.09 28.30 -8.78
N ARG A 101 7.26 28.82 -8.37
CA ARG A 101 8.07 28.25 -7.29
C ARG A 101 7.29 28.17 -5.97
N ARG A 102 6.55 29.23 -5.63
CA ARG A 102 5.73 29.26 -4.41
C ARG A 102 4.63 28.19 -4.42
N MET A 103 3.99 27.96 -5.57
CA MET A 103 2.98 26.91 -5.70
C MET A 103 3.61 25.52 -5.68
N ASP A 104 4.75 25.32 -6.33
CA ASP A 104 5.47 24.04 -6.30
C ASP A 104 5.89 23.67 -4.88
N ASP A 105 6.38 24.63 -4.10
CA ASP A 105 6.72 24.44 -2.68
C ASP A 105 5.47 24.11 -1.83
N ALA A 106 4.35 24.81 -2.08
CA ALA A 106 3.09 24.55 -1.39
C ALA A 106 2.52 23.16 -1.72
N MET A 107 2.58 22.75 -2.99
CA MET A 107 2.19 21.42 -3.43
C MET A 107 3.09 20.35 -2.81
N ARG A 108 4.41 20.54 -2.78
CA ARG A 108 5.32 19.60 -2.10
C ARG A 108 4.99 19.42 -0.63
N ALA A 109 4.69 20.50 0.09
CA ALA A 109 4.30 20.44 1.49
C ALA A 109 2.96 19.70 1.69
N MET A 110 1.99 19.95 0.81
CA MET A 110 0.66 19.32 0.86
C MET A 110 0.74 17.83 0.54
N GLY A 111 1.44 17.44 -0.52
CA GLY A 111 1.65 16.04 -0.89
C GLY A 111 2.38 15.25 0.21
N ALA A 112 3.41 15.84 0.84
CA ALA A 112 4.09 15.20 1.97
C ALA A 112 3.16 14.94 3.17
N THR A 113 2.27 15.89 3.47
CA THR A 113 1.35 15.78 4.62
C THR A 113 0.28 14.71 4.38
N VAL A 114 -0.28 14.67 3.17
CA VAL A 114 -1.33 13.69 2.80
C VAL A 114 -0.76 12.28 2.68
N SER A 115 0.47 12.14 2.16
CA SER A 115 1.19 10.86 2.08
C SER A 115 1.35 10.21 3.46
N ILE A 116 1.68 10.99 4.50
CA ILE A 116 1.83 10.49 5.87
C ILE A 116 0.50 9.97 6.43
N LEU A 117 -0.62 10.64 6.14
CA LEU A 117 -1.92 10.31 6.70
C LEU A 117 -2.52 9.00 6.17
N LEU A 118 -2.15 8.61 4.95
CA LEU A 118 -2.70 7.41 4.30
C LEU A 118 -1.80 6.18 4.46
N GLY A 119 -0.77 6.25 5.31
CA GLY A 119 0.12 5.12 5.63
C GLY A 119 0.91 4.59 4.44
N GLY A 120 1.00 5.36 3.35
CA GLY A 120 1.69 4.96 2.15
C GLY A 120 3.19 5.24 2.26
N ASP A 121 3.96 4.26 2.74
CA ASP A 121 5.38 4.13 2.38
C ASP A 121 5.56 3.42 1.02
N ALA A 122 4.45 3.16 0.30
CA ALA A 122 4.47 2.78 -1.10
C ALA A 122 4.70 4.03 -1.98
N ASP A 123 5.95 4.49 -2.00
CA ASP A 123 6.60 5.13 -3.13
C ASP A 123 5.66 5.94 -4.06
N VAL A 124 5.19 7.09 -3.60
CA VAL A 124 4.66 8.18 -4.47
C VAL A 124 5.81 8.81 -5.29
N ARG A 125 6.96 8.14 -5.37
CA ARG A 125 8.22 8.59 -5.93
C ARG A 125 8.75 7.67 -7.03
N LYS A 126 7.95 6.78 -7.62
CA LYS A 126 8.29 6.30 -8.96
C LYS A 126 7.94 7.40 -9.96
N PRO A 127 8.96 8.04 -10.56
CA PRO A 127 8.72 8.95 -11.67
C PRO A 127 8.00 8.14 -12.75
N VAL A 128 6.96 8.73 -13.32
CA VAL A 128 6.48 8.31 -14.63
C VAL A 128 7.65 8.54 -15.57
N GLU A 129 8.30 7.45 -16.00
CA GLU A 129 9.16 7.46 -17.21
C GLU A 129 8.31 7.77 -18.44
#